data_AF-A0A7Y2ZDS8-F1
#
_entry.id   AF-A0A7Y2ZDS8-F1
#
_cell.length_a   1.000
_cell.length_b   1.000
_cell.length_c   1.000
_cell.angle_alpha   90.00
_cell.angle_beta   90.00
_cell.angle_gamma   90.00
#
_symmetry.space_group_name_H-M   'P 1'
#
loop_
_entity.id
_entity.type
_entity.pdbx_description
1 polymer ?
#
loop_
_entity_poly.entity_id
_entity_poly.type
_entity_poly.pdbx_seq_one_letter_code
_entity_poly.pdbx_strand_id
1 'polypeptide(L)' 'SQPRYTSHKGLSAAVRRELGIPDGFLRLSVGIEDADDLVADLGSALDRLSRPGRR' A
#
# COMPACT_ATOMS: atom_id res chain seq x y z
N SER A 1 -5.87 -0.46 -1.52
CA SER A 1 -6.04 0.66 -2.48
C SER A 1 -4.89 1.65 -2.37
N GLN A 2 -4.53 2.36 -3.46
CA GLN A 2 -3.61 3.49 -3.42
C GLN A 2 -4.40 4.81 -3.38
N PRO A 3 -4.57 5.47 -2.22
CA PRO A 3 -5.49 6.60 -2.07
C PRO A 3 -5.22 7.77 -3.04
N ARG A 4 -3.95 7.99 -3.41
CA ARG A 4 -3.56 9.03 -4.40
C ARG A 4 -4.24 8.89 -5.76
N TYR A 5 -4.62 7.66 -6.13
CA TYR A 5 -5.30 7.35 -7.39
C TYR A 5 -6.80 7.09 -7.22
N THR A 6 -7.27 6.91 -5.98
CA THR A 6 -8.66 6.53 -5.69
C THR A 6 -9.34 7.58 -4.81
N SER A 7 -9.50 7.32 -3.51
CA SER A 7 -10.30 8.13 -2.60
C SER A 7 -9.79 9.56 -2.40
N HIS A 8 -8.50 9.81 -2.63
CA HIS A 8 -7.85 11.12 -2.45
C HIS A 8 -7.30 11.67 -3.77
N LYS A 9 -7.80 11.18 -4.92
CA LYS A 9 -7.33 11.61 -6.25
C LYS A 9 -7.53 13.11 -6.52
N GLY A 10 -8.53 13.73 -5.89
CA GLY A 10 -8.85 15.16 -6.06
C GLY A 10 -7.97 16.12 -5.24
N LEU A 11 -7.16 15.61 -4.32
CA LEU A 11 -6.28 16.45 -3.50
C LEU A 11 -4.96 16.68 -4.21
N SER A 12 -4.36 17.87 -4.06
CA SER A 12 -3.02 18.13 -4.54
C SER A 12 -1.98 17.25 -3.81
N ALA A 13 -0.81 17.04 -4.41
CA ALA A 13 0.25 16.28 -3.78
C ALA A 13 0.67 16.88 -2.43
N ALA A 14 0.73 18.21 -2.31
CA ALA A 14 1.07 18.91 -1.08
C ALA A 14 0.08 18.62 0.05
N VAL A 15 -1.23 18.71 -0.22
CA VAL A 15 -2.29 18.45 0.76
C VAL A 15 -2.29 16.99 1.20
N ARG A 16 -2.14 16.03 0.27
CA ARG A 16 -2.04 14.61 0.65
C ARG A 16 -0.86 14.34 1.58
N ARG A 17 0.28 14.98 1.32
CA ARG A 17 1.51 14.82 2.12
C ARG A 17 1.33 15.35 3.55
N GLU A 18 0.63 16.48 3.70
CA GLU A 18 0.26 17.06 5.01
C GLU A 18 -0.68 16.13 5.80
N LEU A 19 -1.60 15.44 5.11
CA LEU A 19 -2.49 14.44 5.71
C LEU A 19 -1.82 13.07 5.99
N GLY A 20 -0.51 12.94 5.76
CA GLY A 20 0.20 11.67 5.97
C GLY A 20 -0.03 10.62 4.89
N ILE A 21 -0.44 11.03 3.68
CA ILE A 21 -0.68 10.16 2.51
C ILE A 21 0.34 10.49 1.41
N PRO A 22 1.64 10.20 1.61
CA PRO A 22 2.64 10.43 0.58
C PRO A 22 2.46 9.51 -0.63
N ASP A 23 3.24 9.77 -1.68
CA ASP A 23 3.32 8.85 -2.81
C ASP A 23 3.88 7.49 -2.36
N GLY A 24 3.34 6.40 -2.90
CA GLY A 24 3.63 5.04 -2.44
C GLY A 24 2.80 4.58 -1.24
N PHE A 25 1.99 5.44 -0.62
CA PHE A 25 1.11 5.04 0.48
C PHE A 25 0.05 4.03 0.02
N LEU A 26 0.03 2.87 0.69
CA LEU A 26 -0.92 1.79 0.46
C LEU A 26 -1.87 1.67 1.65
N ARG A 27 -3.18 1.65 1.40
CA ARG A 27 -4.20 1.36 2.40
C ARG A 27 -4.73 -0.06 2.19
N LEU A 28 -4.66 -0.90 3.21
CA LEU A 28 -5.24 -2.24 3.20
C LEU A 28 -6.60 -2.23 3.93
N SER A 29 -7.56 -2.99 3.42
CA SER A 29 -8.82 -3.29 4.12
C SER A 29 -8.73 -4.77 4.46
N VAL A 30 -8.38 -5.08 5.70
CA VAL A 30 -8.25 -6.46 6.17
C VAL A 30 -9.64 -7.01 6.48
N GLY A 31 -9.96 -8.21 5.98
CA GLY A 31 -11.23 -8.87 6.20
C GLY A 31 -11.20 -9.75 7.46
N ILE A 32 -11.88 -10.90 7.36
CA ILE A 32 -11.99 -11.91 8.43
C ILE A 32 -11.28 -13.22 8.05
N GLU A 33 -10.31 -13.14 7.15
CA GLU A 33 -9.50 -14.27 6.72
C GLU A 33 -8.61 -14.81 7.85
N ASP A 34 -8.03 -15.99 7.63
CA ASP A 34 -7.01 -16.53 8.53
C ASP A 34 -5.79 -15.60 8.59
N ALA A 35 -5.28 -15.35 9.79
CA ALA A 35 -4.17 -14.44 10.00
C ALA A 35 -2.87 -14.96 9.38
N ASP A 36 -2.62 -16.27 9.41
CA ASP A 36 -1.41 -16.87 8.89
C ASP A 36 -1.38 -16.80 7.35
N ASP A 37 -2.54 -16.95 6.71
CA ASP A 37 -2.68 -16.77 5.26
C ASP A 37 -2.38 -15.32 4.84
N LEU A 38 -2.90 -14.33 5.58
CA LEU A 38 -2.64 -12.91 5.31
C LEU A 38 -1.16 -12.57 5.49
N VAL A 39 -0.52 -13.07 6.54
CA VAL A 39 0.91 -12.87 6.80
C VAL A 39 1.75 -13.51 5.70
N ALA A 40 1.42 -14.74 5.29
CA ALA A 40 2.13 -15.45 4.23
C ALA A 40 2.05 -14.73 2.89
N ASP A 41 0.86 -14.24 2.49
CA ASP A 41 0.67 -13.54 1.23
C ASP A 41 1.41 -12.19 1.19
N LEU A 42 1.27 -11.39 2.26
CA LEU A 42 2.00 -10.12 2.39
C LEU A 42 3.52 -10.32 2.45
N GLY A 43 3.99 -11.35 3.16
CA GLY A 43 5.41 -11.71 3.22
C GLY A 43 5.97 -12.06 1.84
N SER A 44 5.31 -12.96 1.12
CA SER A 44 5.68 -13.34 -0.26
C SER A 44 5.73 -12.14 -1.21
N ALA A 45 4.78 -11.21 -1.09
CA ALA A 45 4.75 -9.99 -1.90
C ALA A 45 5.96 -9.07 -1.59
N LEU A 46 6.30 -8.88 -0.32
CA LEU A 46 7.45 -8.06 0.10
C LEU A 46 8.79 -8.69 -0.29
N ASP A 47 8.91 -10.02 -0.18
CA ASP A 47 10.11 -10.75 -0.60
C ASP A 47 10.37 -10.57 -2.10
N ARG A 48 9.31 -10.59 -2.93
CA ARG A 48 9.42 -10.34 -4.38
C ARG A 48 9.91 -8.93 -4.71
N LEU A 49 9.63 -7.94 -3.87
CA LEU A 49 10.11 -6.56 -4.02
C LEU A 49 11.56 -6.39 -3.57
N SER A 50 12.03 -7.26 -2.66
CA SER A 50 13.36 -7.18 -2.08
C SER A 50 14.46 -7.81 -2.96
N ARG A 51 14.09 -8.46 -4.07
CA ARG A 51 15.04 -9.07 -5.01
C ARG A 51 15.72 -7.98 -5.87
N PRO A 52 17.06 -7.91 -5.90
CA PRO A 52 17.77 -6.93 -6.72
C PRO A 52 17.50 -7.17 -8.21
N GLY A 53 17.07 -6.13 -8.93
CA GLY A 53 16.85 -6.16 -10.39
C GLY A 53 15.43 -5.80 -10.85
N ARG A 54 14.48 -5.56 -9.94
CA ARG A 54 13.11 -5.16 -10.28
C ARG A 54 12.87 -3.68 -9.97
N ARG A 55 13.47 -2.79 -10.76
CA ARG A 55 13.07 -1.37 -10.84
C ARG A 55 12.27 -1.16 -12.12
#